data_AF-A0A345NVE3-F1
#
_entry.id   AF-A0A345NVE3-F1
#
_cell.length_a   1.000
_cell.length_b   1.000
_cell.length_c   1.000
_cell.angle_alpha   90.00
_cell.angle_beta   90.00
_cell.angle_gamma   90.00
#
_symmetry.space_group_name_H-M   'P 1'
#
loop_
_entity.id
_entity.type
_entity.pdbx_description
1 polymer ?
#
loop_
_entity_poly.entity_id
_entity_poly.type
_entity_poly.pdbx_seq_one_letter_code
_entity_poly.pdbx_strand_id
1 'polypeptide(L)'
;MLQREAESVKFHQLFTASLHEPKKLAAFRLLSIGKVIQYIFVFIFLYTAVSFLQFVLGDHSIFQSSPELAEIGDTIGLLIYPIAFVLQLVIITSYLFIRVSIFAIIGVLLLKLLRRRGEFRFMWRTAAIAATLPILLTMAFEFIPMMQPYSIWIASVVHLLYVWRAATYYPKQPQ
;
A
#
# COMPACT_ATOMS: atom_id res chain seq x y z
N MET A 1 -3.34 19.80 21.18
CA MET A 1 -2.12 20.45 20.62
C MET A 1 -1.40 19.53 19.65
N LEU A 2 -0.93 18.35 20.08
CA LEU A 2 -0.21 17.38 19.23
C LEU A 2 -0.95 16.94 17.95
N GLN A 3 -2.28 16.84 17.99
CA GLN A 3 -3.09 16.44 16.82
C GLN A 3 -3.20 17.55 15.76
N ARG A 4 -3.23 18.83 16.17
CA ARG A 4 -3.22 19.99 15.25
C ARG A 4 -1.87 20.16 14.55
N GLU A 5 -0.77 19.85 15.24
CA GLU A 5 0.58 19.84 14.64
C GLU A 5 0.77 18.66 13.67
N ALA A 6 0.17 17.50 13.95
CA ALA A 6 0.18 16.37 13.02
C ALA A 6 -0.61 16.67 11.72
N GLU A 7 -1.66 17.49 11.81
CA GLU A 7 -2.46 17.91 10.65
C GLU A 7 -1.73 18.89 9.72
N SER A 8 -0.70 19.62 10.18
CA SER A 8 0.08 20.54 9.33
C SER A 8 1.18 19.85 8.50
N VAL A 9 1.49 18.58 8.78
CA VAL A 9 2.57 17.84 8.09
C VAL A 9 2.29 17.75 6.58
N LYS A 10 3.19 18.25 5.74
CA LYS A 10 2.98 18.30 4.28
C LYS A 10 3.21 16.92 3.64
N PHE A 11 2.62 16.66 2.47
CA PHE A 11 2.75 15.37 1.76
C PHE A 11 4.21 14.91 1.59
N HIS A 12 5.10 15.80 1.12
CA HIS A 12 6.52 15.47 0.96
C HIS A 12 7.20 15.05 2.27
N GLN A 13 6.78 15.62 3.40
CA GLN A 13 7.33 15.26 4.71
C GLN A 13 6.86 13.86 5.13
N LEU A 14 5.60 13.50 4.83
CA LEU A 14 5.11 12.13 5.02
C LEU A 14 5.90 11.16 4.15
N PHE A 15 6.06 11.49 2.86
CA PHE A 15 6.75 10.65 1.90
C PHE A 15 8.20 10.37 2.32
N THR A 16 9.01 11.42 2.51
CA THR A 16 10.42 11.26 2.90
C THR A 16 10.56 10.50 4.22
N ALA A 17 9.71 10.80 5.20
CA ALA A 17 9.72 10.11 6.48
C ALA A 17 9.30 8.64 6.38
N SER A 18 8.37 8.31 5.47
CA SER A 18 7.89 6.94 5.28
C SER A 18 8.99 6.00 4.78
N LEU A 19 10.00 6.54 4.09
CA LEU A 19 11.09 5.77 3.48
C LEU A 19 12.29 5.57 4.41
N HIS A 20 12.57 6.49 5.33
CA HIS A 20 13.84 6.45 6.07
C HIS A 20 13.71 6.60 7.58
N GLU A 21 12.55 7.01 8.11
CA GLU A 21 12.43 7.45 9.50
C GLU A 21 11.43 6.61 10.31
N PRO A 22 11.84 5.45 10.84
CA PRO A 22 10.95 4.58 11.61
C PRO A 22 10.40 5.24 12.88
N LYS A 23 11.11 6.21 13.44
CA LYS A 23 10.64 7.02 14.57
C LYS A 23 9.46 7.91 14.16
N LYS A 24 9.52 8.54 12.97
CA LYS A 24 8.41 9.34 12.44
C LYS A 24 7.22 8.48 12.05
N LEU A 25 7.45 7.29 11.47
CA LEU A 25 6.39 6.30 11.24
C LEU A 25 5.58 6.00 12.52
N ALA A 26 6.27 5.79 13.65
CA ALA A 26 5.60 5.56 14.92
C ALA A 26 4.85 6.80 15.45
N ALA A 27 5.29 8.01 15.11
CA ALA A 27 4.61 9.26 15.46
C ALA A 27 3.36 9.50 14.60
N PHE A 28 3.39 9.08 13.33
CA PHE A 28 2.28 9.21 12.40
C PHE A 28 1.02 8.42 12.79
N ARG A 29 1.11 7.53 13.78
CA ARG A 29 -0.07 6.95 14.45
C ARG A 29 -1.07 8.01 14.93
N LEU A 30 -0.60 9.22 15.24
CA LEU A 30 -1.41 10.33 15.75
C LEU A 30 -2.09 11.15 14.64
N LEU A 31 -1.81 10.88 13.36
CA LEU A 31 -2.49 11.54 12.25
C LEU A 31 -3.98 11.20 12.23
N SER A 32 -4.78 12.11 11.66
CA SER A 32 -6.18 11.86 11.36
C SER A 32 -6.31 10.75 10.31
N ILE A 33 -7.35 9.93 10.44
CA ILE A 33 -7.55 8.80 9.53
C ILE A 33 -7.72 9.25 8.08
N GLY A 34 -8.42 10.37 7.84
CA GLY A 34 -8.62 10.92 6.50
C GLY A 34 -7.30 11.29 5.81
N LYS A 35 -6.33 11.86 6.55
CA LYS A 35 -5.02 12.22 5.99
C LYS A 35 -4.18 10.99 5.63
N VAL A 36 -4.26 9.94 6.45
CA VAL A 36 -3.61 8.65 6.16
C VAL A 36 -4.23 8.02 4.91
N ILE A 37 -5.57 8.00 4.82
CA ILE A 37 -6.30 7.46 3.67
C ILE A 37 -5.94 8.25 2.41
N GLN A 38 -5.98 9.58 2.44
CA GLN A 38 -5.61 10.42 1.31
C GLN A 38 -4.18 10.14 0.84
N TYR A 39 -3.23 10.01 1.79
CA TYR A 39 -1.84 9.69 1.49
C TYR A 39 -1.70 8.34 0.77
N ILE A 40 -2.28 7.26 1.31
CA ILE A 40 -2.19 5.94 0.67
C ILE A 40 -2.91 5.87 -0.68
N PHE A 41 -4.01 6.62 -0.84
CA PHE A 41 -4.76 6.66 -2.09
C PHE A 41 -3.95 7.22 -3.25
N VAL A 42 -3.01 8.14 -3.00
CA VAL A 42 -2.06 8.62 -4.02
C VAL A 42 -1.21 7.46 -4.53
N PHE A 43 -0.66 6.62 -3.65
CA PHE A 43 0.14 5.45 -4.05
C PHE A 43 -0.70 4.37 -4.72
N ILE A 44 -1.93 4.15 -4.26
CA ILE A 44 -2.89 3.25 -4.91
C ILE A 44 -3.14 3.71 -6.35
N PHE A 45 -3.44 5.00 -6.56
CA PHE A 45 -3.71 5.53 -7.88
C PHE A 45 -2.47 5.46 -8.80
N LEU A 46 -1.29 5.79 -8.27
CA LEU A 46 -0.04 5.62 -9.00
C LEU A 46 0.20 4.15 -9.35
N TYR A 47 -0.09 3.22 -8.44
CA TYR A 47 0.12 1.80 -8.69
C TYR A 47 -0.80 1.33 -9.81
N THR A 48 -2.09 1.66 -9.71
CA THR A 48 -3.07 1.40 -10.75
C THR A 48 -2.65 1.97 -12.09
N ALA A 49 -2.13 3.20 -12.14
CA ALA A 49 -1.67 3.81 -13.39
C ALA A 49 -0.49 3.03 -14.01
N VAL A 50 0.48 2.59 -13.19
CA VAL A 50 1.62 1.79 -13.64
C VAL A 50 1.16 0.41 -14.13
N SER A 51 0.35 -0.30 -13.34
CA SER A 51 -0.18 -1.62 -13.73
C SER A 51 -1.06 -1.55 -14.96
N PHE A 52 -1.85 -0.48 -15.10
CA PHE A 52 -2.69 -0.27 -16.27
C PHE A 52 -1.88 0.05 -17.51
N LEU A 53 -0.79 0.83 -17.38
CA LEU A 53 0.14 1.05 -18.48
C LEU A 53 0.76 -0.28 -18.93
N GLN A 54 1.18 -1.13 -18.00
CA GLN A 54 1.67 -2.48 -18.31
C GLN A 54 0.61 -3.35 -18.99
N PHE A 55 -0.65 -3.27 -18.55
CA PHE A 55 -1.77 -3.97 -19.18
C PHE A 55 -2.00 -3.50 -20.63
N VAL A 56 -1.94 -2.19 -20.89
CA VAL A 56 -2.15 -1.62 -22.24
C VAL A 56 -0.98 -1.90 -23.18
N LEU A 57 0.26 -1.88 -22.66
CA LEU A 57 1.46 -2.17 -23.44
C LEU A 57 1.73 -3.68 -23.59
N GLY A 58 1.15 -4.49 -22.70
CA GLY A 58 1.23 -5.95 -22.73
C GLY A 58 0.43 -6.54 -23.88
N ASP A 59 0.74 -7.79 -24.22
CA ASP A 59 0.15 -8.45 -25.38
C ASP A 59 -1.38 -8.55 -25.26
N HIS A 60 -2.09 -7.96 -26.21
CA HIS A 60 -3.56 -7.95 -26.30
C HIS A 60 -4.17 -9.34 -26.59
N SER A 61 -3.36 -10.41 -26.52
CA SER A 61 -3.76 -11.79 -26.78
C SER A 61 -4.75 -12.38 -25.77
N ILE A 62 -5.01 -11.71 -24.64
CA ILE A 62 -6.06 -12.15 -23.68
C ILE A 62 -7.42 -12.26 -24.39
N PHE A 63 -7.81 -11.27 -25.19
CA PHE A 63 -9.09 -11.29 -25.90
C PHE A 63 -9.10 -12.25 -27.09
N GLN A 64 -7.94 -12.74 -27.52
CA GLN A 64 -7.82 -13.77 -28.56
C GLN A 64 -7.63 -15.18 -27.99
N SER A 65 -7.55 -15.31 -26.66
CA SER A 65 -7.28 -16.59 -25.99
C SER A 65 -8.46 -17.56 -26.02
N SER A 66 -9.70 -17.06 -26.22
CA SER A 66 -10.88 -17.88 -26.49
C SER A 66 -11.85 -17.17 -27.45
N PRO A 67 -12.64 -17.93 -28.24
CA PRO A 67 -13.67 -17.34 -29.11
C PRO A 67 -14.68 -16.46 -28.36
N GLU A 68 -15.03 -16.84 -27.13
CA GLU A 68 -15.97 -16.09 -26.28
C GLU A 68 -15.40 -14.74 -25.85
N LEU A 69 -14.11 -14.69 -25.49
CA LEU A 69 -13.43 -13.46 -25.11
C LEU A 69 -13.22 -12.53 -26.31
N ALA A 70 -13.07 -13.09 -27.51
CA ALA A 70 -12.96 -12.33 -28.75
C ALA A 70 -14.27 -11.62 -29.07
N GLU A 71 -15.40 -12.32 -28.97
CA GLU A 71 -16.73 -11.72 -29.15
C GLU A 71 -17.02 -10.61 -28.13
N ILE A 72 -16.62 -10.81 -26.87
CA ILE A 72 -16.71 -9.79 -25.82
C ILE A 72 -15.83 -8.57 -26.16
N GLY A 73 -14.61 -8.80 -26.64
CA GLY A 73 -13.69 -7.74 -27.06
C GLY A 73 -14.26 -6.91 -28.21
N ASP A 74 -14.84 -7.56 -29.22
CA ASP A 74 -15.47 -6.90 -30.37
C ASP A 74 -16.74 -6.14 -29.96
N THR A 75 -17.53 -6.68 -29.03
CA THR A 75 -18.78 -6.05 -28.56
C THR A 75 -18.52 -4.82 -27.69
N ILE A 76 -17.55 -4.89 -26.77
CA ILE A 76 -17.23 -3.81 -25.84
C ILE A 76 -16.36 -2.74 -26.51
N GLY A 77 -15.51 -3.14 -27.46
CA GLY A 77 -14.59 -2.26 -28.17
C GLY A 77 -13.73 -1.43 -27.21
N LEU A 78 -13.63 -0.13 -27.45
CA LEU A 78 -12.78 0.78 -26.66
C LEU A 78 -13.25 0.99 -25.21
N LEU A 79 -14.51 0.66 -24.87
CA LEU A 79 -15.02 0.81 -23.50
C LEU A 79 -14.33 -0.14 -22.51
N ILE A 80 -13.61 -1.13 -23.01
CA ILE A 80 -12.91 -2.11 -22.18
C ILE A 80 -11.81 -1.48 -21.33
N TYR A 81 -11.12 -0.47 -21.86
CA TYR A 81 -10.03 0.21 -21.19
C TYR A 81 -10.47 0.98 -19.94
N PRO A 82 -11.47 1.89 -19.98
CA PRO A 82 -11.94 2.56 -18.78
C PRO A 82 -12.59 1.59 -17.77
N ILE A 83 -13.28 0.54 -18.24
CA ILE A 83 -13.84 -0.50 -17.36
C ILE A 83 -12.71 -1.24 -16.65
N ALA A 84 -11.70 -1.70 -17.39
CA ALA A 84 -10.53 -2.39 -16.84
C ALA A 84 -9.77 -1.50 -15.86
N PHE A 85 -9.61 -0.19 -16.15
CA PHE A 85 -8.96 0.74 -15.23
C PHE A 85 -9.72 0.86 -13.90
N VAL A 86 -11.05 1.02 -13.94
CA VAL A 86 -11.88 1.12 -12.72
C VAL A 86 -11.86 -0.19 -11.93
N LEU A 87 -11.98 -1.33 -12.60
CA LEU A 87 -11.90 -2.64 -11.95
C LEU A 87 -10.53 -2.86 -11.32
N GLN A 88 -9.45 -2.56 -12.04
CA GLN A 88 -8.08 -2.62 -11.53
C GLN A 88 -7.91 -1.73 -10.30
N LEU A 89 -8.44 -0.51 -10.31
CA LEU A 89 -8.39 0.40 -9.17
C LEU A 89 -9.08 -0.20 -7.93
N VAL A 90 -10.28 -0.79 -8.11
CA VAL A 90 -11.04 -1.42 -7.01
C VAL A 90 -10.30 -2.63 -6.46
N ILE A 91 -9.74 -3.48 -7.34
CA ILE A 91 -8.97 -4.67 -6.95
C ILE A 91 -7.72 -4.26 -6.17
N ILE A 92 -6.93 -3.33 -6.69
CA ILE A 92 -5.71 -2.84 -6.04
C ILE A 92 -6.02 -2.18 -4.69
N THR A 93 -7.07 -1.36 -4.64
CA THR A 93 -7.51 -0.71 -3.39
C THR A 93 -7.87 -1.76 -2.35
N SER A 94 -8.73 -2.71 -2.71
CA SER A 94 -9.16 -3.80 -1.81
C SER A 94 -7.97 -4.61 -1.30
N TYR A 95 -7.09 -5.03 -2.21
CA TYR A 95 -5.89 -5.78 -1.89
C TYR A 95 -4.98 -5.02 -0.92
N LEU A 96 -4.68 -3.74 -1.19
CA LEU A 96 -3.79 -2.95 -0.33
C LEU A 96 -4.40 -2.69 1.04
N PHE A 97 -5.70 -2.42 1.14
CA PHE A 97 -6.36 -2.25 2.43
C PHE A 97 -6.38 -3.54 3.26
N ILE A 98 -6.64 -4.69 2.64
CA ILE A 98 -6.56 -6.00 3.30
C ILE A 98 -5.13 -6.25 3.80
N ARG A 99 -4.13 -6.05 2.92
CA ARG A 99 -2.72 -6.24 3.25
C ARG A 99 -2.26 -5.35 4.41
N VAL A 100 -2.56 -4.06 4.36
CA VAL A 100 -2.27 -3.11 5.46
C VAL A 100 -2.92 -3.56 6.76
N SER A 101 -4.16 -4.07 6.70
CA SER A 101 -4.87 -4.56 7.89
C SER A 101 -4.22 -5.81 8.49
N ILE A 102 -3.77 -6.76 7.65
CA ILE A 102 -3.00 -7.94 8.09
C ILE A 102 -1.70 -7.49 8.79
N PHE A 103 -0.93 -6.61 8.17
CA PHE A 103 0.32 -6.10 8.77
C PHE A 103 0.07 -5.28 10.03
N ALA A 104 -1.07 -4.59 10.14
CA ALA A 104 -1.46 -3.90 11.36
C ALA A 104 -1.77 -4.86 12.51
N ILE A 105 -2.44 -5.99 12.23
CA ILE A 105 -2.68 -7.06 13.22
C ILE A 105 -1.34 -7.63 13.70
N ILE A 106 -0.45 -7.97 12.76
CA ILE A 106 0.91 -8.43 13.09
C ILE A 106 1.65 -7.37 13.91
N GLY A 107 1.53 -6.10 13.55
CA GLY A 107 2.12 -4.99 14.30
C GLY A 107 1.61 -4.88 15.73
N VAL A 108 0.31 -5.10 15.97
CA VAL A 108 -0.26 -5.14 17.33
C VAL A 108 0.29 -6.33 18.12
N LEU A 109 0.46 -7.49 17.49
CA LEU A 109 1.12 -8.63 18.10
C LEU A 109 2.57 -8.30 18.48
N LEU A 110 3.32 -7.66 17.58
CA LEU A 110 4.68 -7.18 17.84
C LEU A 110 4.73 -6.20 19.02
N LEU A 111 3.77 -5.29 19.17
CA LEU A 111 3.70 -4.40 20.33
C LEU A 111 3.59 -5.17 21.65
N LYS A 112 2.77 -6.23 21.69
CA LYS A 112 2.64 -7.10 22.87
C LYS A 112 3.97 -7.79 23.19
N LEU A 113 4.62 -8.36 22.17
CA LEU A 113 5.93 -9.02 22.32
C LEU A 113 7.02 -8.05 22.79
N LEU A 114 7.00 -6.80 22.31
CA LEU A 114 7.97 -5.76 22.66
C LEU A 114 7.62 -4.98 23.94
N ARG A 115 6.57 -5.37 24.68
CA ARG A 115 6.04 -4.66 25.87
C ARG A 115 5.77 -3.17 25.62
N ARG A 116 5.21 -2.87 24.46
CA ARG A 116 4.81 -1.51 24.04
C ARG A 116 3.29 -1.34 24.05
N ARG A 117 2.85 -0.10 24.23
CA ARG A 117 1.43 0.29 24.19
C ARG A 117 1.01 0.65 22.78
N GLY A 118 -0.15 0.19 22.33
CA GLY A 118 -0.78 0.66 21.11
C GLY A 118 -1.99 -0.17 20.70
N GLU A 119 -3.00 0.50 20.16
CA GLU A 119 -4.22 -0.12 19.66
C GLU A 119 -4.15 -0.38 18.15
N PHE A 120 -5.03 -1.25 17.66
CA PHE A 120 -5.18 -1.53 16.23
C PHE A 120 -5.34 -0.26 15.39
N ARG A 121 -6.19 0.69 15.81
CA ARG A 121 -6.40 1.97 15.08
C ARG A 121 -5.11 2.75 14.83
N PHE A 122 -4.18 2.70 15.80
CA PHE A 122 -2.92 3.43 15.75
C PHE A 122 -1.88 2.66 14.94
N MET A 123 -1.83 1.34 15.11
CA MET A 123 -0.94 0.49 14.33
C MET A 123 -1.36 0.44 12.86
N TRP A 124 -2.66 0.47 12.55
CA TRP A 124 -3.16 0.51 11.18
C TRP A 124 -2.67 1.75 10.43
N ARG A 125 -2.69 2.92 11.07
CA ARG A 125 -2.15 4.16 10.47
C ARG A 125 -0.66 4.06 10.19
N THR A 126 0.11 3.51 11.12
CA THR A 126 1.55 3.27 10.94
C THR A 126 1.82 2.27 9.83
N ALA A 127 1.09 1.15 9.80
CA ALA A 127 1.20 0.13 8.76
C ALA A 127 0.82 0.68 7.37
N ALA A 128 -0.20 1.53 7.30
CA ALA A 128 -0.63 2.19 6.07
C ALA A 128 0.48 3.07 5.48
N ILE A 129 1.13 3.90 6.30
CA ILE A 129 2.23 4.76 5.83
C ILE A 129 3.50 3.94 5.57
N ALA A 130 3.76 2.91 6.37
CA ALA A 130 4.85 1.96 6.15
C ALA A 130 4.71 1.16 4.84
N ALA A 131 3.51 1.10 4.24
CA ALA A 131 3.29 0.44 2.95
C ALA A 131 3.88 1.22 1.76
N THR A 132 4.34 2.46 1.95
CA THR A 132 4.88 3.31 0.87
C THR A 132 5.99 2.61 0.09
N LEU A 133 7.08 2.19 0.76
CA LEU A 133 8.19 1.53 0.08
C LEU A 133 7.79 0.17 -0.53
N PRO A 134 7.04 -0.72 0.16
CA PRO A 134 6.50 -1.92 -0.44
C PRO A 134 5.74 -1.68 -1.75
N ILE A 135 4.90 -0.63 -1.81
CA ILE A 135 4.14 -0.28 -3.01
C ILE A 135 5.06 0.23 -4.13
N LEU A 136 6.05 1.07 -3.80
CA LEU A 136 7.03 1.53 -4.79
C LEU A 136 7.86 0.37 -5.36
N LEU A 137 8.23 -0.59 -4.51
CA LEU A 137 8.94 -1.80 -4.94
C LEU A 137 8.05 -2.65 -5.85
N THR A 138 6.78 -2.85 -5.52
CA THR A 138 5.87 -3.61 -6.40
C THR A 138 5.71 -2.93 -7.75
N MET A 139 5.54 -1.61 -7.79
CA MET A 139 5.51 -0.84 -9.05
C MET A 139 6.79 -1.02 -9.87
N ALA A 140 7.96 -0.93 -9.24
CA ALA A 140 9.24 -1.07 -9.92
C ALA A 140 9.42 -2.50 -10.50
N PHE A 141 8.98 -3.52 -9.76
CA PHE A 141 9.09 -4.91 -10.19
C PHE A 141 8.13 -5.28 -11.31
N GLU A 142 7.07 -4.52 -11.57
CA GLU A 142 6.21 -4.75 -12.74
C GLU A 142 7.00 -4.66 -14.05
N PHE A 143 8.00 -3.77 -14.11
CA PHE A 143 8.85 -3.60 -15.29
C PHE A 143 9.96 -4.67 -15.43
N ILE A 144 10.10 -5.58 -14.46
CA ILE A 144 11.17 -6.56 -14.42
C ILE A 144 10.54 -7.97 -14.33
N PRO A 145 10.31 -8.66 -15.46
CA PRO A 145 9.59 -9.95 -15.49
C PRO A 145 10.14 -11.00 -14.51
N MET A 146 11.47 -11.07 -14.38
CA MET A 146 12.16 -11.98 -13.44
C MET A 146 11.78 -11.72 -11.97
N MET A 147 11.45 -10.48 -11.61
CA MET A 147 11.13 -10.09 -10.22
C MET A 147 9.64 -10.23 -9.90
N GLN A 148 8.75 -10.29 -10.90
CA GLN A 148 7.30 -10.33 -10.68
C GLN A 148 6.85 -11.47 -9.75
N PRO A 149 7.33 -12.73 -9.89
CA PRO A 149 6.94 -13.83 -8.99
C PRO A 149 7.37 -13.61 -7.53
N TYR A 150 8.43 -12.85 -7.31
CA TYR A 150 9.00 -12.57 -5.98
C TYR A 150 8.49 -11.27 -5.37
N SER A 151 7.83 -10.41 -6.16
CA SER A 151 7.41 -9.06 -5.78
C SER A 151 6.59 -9.04 -4.49
N ILE A 152 5.58 -9.92 -4.38
CA ILE A 152 4.73 -10.01 -3.19
C ILE A 152 5.51 -10.39 -1.94
N TRP A 153 6.46 -11.32 -2.04
CA TRP A 153 7.25 -11.81 -0.92
C TRP A 153 8.23 -10.74 -0.45
N ILE A 154 8.99 -10.15 -1.36
CA ILE A 154 9.96 -9.09 -1.07
C ILE A 154 9.24 -7.89 -0.45
N ALA A 155 8.14 -7.43 -1.06
CA ALA A 155 7.39 -6.29 -0.54
C ALA A 155 6.78 -6.61 0.84
N SER A 156 6.38 -7.85 1.10
CA SER A 156 5.85 -8.28 2.41
C SER A 156 6.92 -8.27 3.50
N VAL A 157 8.13 -8.77 3.19
CA VAL A 157 9.27 -8.70 4.12
C VAL A 157 9.62 -7.25 4.42
N VAL A 158 9.71 -6.38 3.40
CA VAL A 158 9.98 -4.96 3.59
C VAL A 158 8.90 -4.30 4.46
N HIS A 159 7.62 -4.59 4.21
CA HIS A 159 6.52 -4.04 5.00
C HIS A 159 6.62 -4.47 6.47
N LEU A 160 6.90 -5.75 6.71
CA LEU A 160 7.08 -6.28 8.05
C LEU A 160 8.25 -5.62 8.78
N LEU A 161 9.39 -5.43 8.11
CA LEU A 161 10.56 -4.77 8.68
C LEU A 161 10.25 -3.33 9.11
N TYR A 162 9.50 -2.58 8.29
CA TYR A 162 9.12 -1.21 8.61
C TYR A 162 8.13 -1.15 9.77
N VAL A 163 7.12 -2.02 9.79
CA VAL A 163 6.16 -2.12 10.89
C VAL A 163 6.87 -2.51 12.19
N TRP A 164 7.74 -3.52 12.15
CA TRP A 164 8.53 -3.94 13.29
C TRP A 164 9.43 -2.82 13.81
N ARG A 165 10.17 -2.15 12.92
CA ARG A 165 11.05 -1.06 13.32
C ARG A 165 10.27 0.11 13.90
N ALA A 166 9.11 0.47 13.34
CA ALA A 166 8.23 1.48 13.91
C ALA A 166 7.68 1.05 15.28
N ALA A 167 7.31 -0.21 15.46
CA ALA A 167 6.80 -0.74 16.73
C ALA A 167 7.80 -0.56 17.88
N THR A 168 9.11 -0.61 17.62
CA THR A 168 10.15 -0.35 18.65
C THR A 168 10.11 1.07 19.24
N TYR A 169 9.52 2.03 18.52
CA TYR A 169 9.37 3.44 18.94
C TYR A 169 7.99 3.77 19.54
N TYR A 170 7.11 2.77 19.70
CA TYR A 170 5.86 2.98 20.44
C TYR A 170 6.12 3.17 21.95
N PRO A 171 5.21 3.82 22.70
CA PRO A 171 5.41 4.10 24.12
C PRO A 171 5.57 2.79 24.90
N LYS A 172 6.46 2.79 25.90
CA LYS A 172 6.61 1.65 26.82
C LYS A 172 5.33 1.50 27.65
N GLN A 173 4.98 0.27 28.01
CA GLN A 173 4.00 0.04 29.06
C GLN A 173 4.62 0.51 30.40
N PRO A 174 3.88 1.24 31.26
CA PRO A 174 4.32 1.49 32.62
C PRO A 174 4.42 0.16 33.32
N GLN A 175 5.48 0.04 34.10
CA GLN A 175 5.72 -1.09 34.98
C GLN A 175 4.64 -1.15 36.06
#